data_AF-A0A453HK80-F1
#
_entry.id   AF-A0A453HK80-F1
#
_cell.length_a   1.000
_cell.length_b   1.000
_cell.length_c   1.000
_cell.angle_alpha   90.00
_cell.angle_beta   90.00
_cell.angle_gamma   90.00
#
_symmetry.space_group_name_H-M   'P 1'
#
loop_
_entity.id
_entity.type
_entity.pdbx_description
1 polymer ?
#
loop_
_entity_poly.entity_id
_entity_poly.type
_entity_poly.pdbx_seq_one_letter_code
_entity_poly.pdbx_strand_id
1 'polypeptide(L)'
;MSSSSTTMAAIWALAIIHLLLLLPLLRSSIVFELHGDVYPTGLFYVTMNIGEPAKPYNLDVDTGSPLTWLECDAPLQSTHKGPHEAYRP
;
A
#
# COMPACT_ATOMS: atom_id res chain seq x y z
N MET A 1 -49.36 14.82 20.82
CA MET A 1 -48.60 14.73 19.55
C MET A 1 -47.08 14.98 19.70
N SER A 2 -46.51 15.08 20.91
CA SER A 2 -45.07 15.37 21.11
C SER A 2 -44.16 14.12 21.19
N SER A 3 -44.68 12.98 21.67
CA SER A 3 -43.88 11.76 21.94
C SER A 3 -43.28 11.05 20.72
N SER A 4 -43.80 11.30 19.50
CA SER A 4 -43.35 10.62 18.28
C SER A 4 -42.13 11.27 17.62
N SER A 5 -41.85 12.54 17.95
CA SER A 5 -40.75 13.31 17.36
C SER A 5 -39.42 13.04 18.07
N THR A 6 -39.48 12.89 19.40
CA THR A 6 -38.31 12.59 20.25
C THR A 6 -37.76 11.18 20.02
N THR A 7 -38.61 10.19 19.77
CA THR A 7 -38.21 8.82 19.44
C THR A 7 -37.49 8.74 18.10
N MET A 8 -37.98 9.46 17.09
CA MET A 8 -37.32 9.52 15.78
C MET A 8 -35.93 10.16 15.88
N ALA A 9 -35.80 11.28 16.62
CA ALA A 9 -34.50 11.93 16.84
C ALA A 9 -33.48 11.00 17.53
N ALA A 10 -33.92 10.21 18.52
CA ALA A 10 -33.06 9.23 19.19
C ALA A 10 -32.60 8.10 18.24
N ILE A 11 -33.48 7.59 17.38
CA ILE A 11 -33.14 6.56 16.39
C ILE A 11 -32.09 7.08 15.40
N TRP A 12 -32.25 8.30 14.89
CA TRP A 12 -31.27 8.92 13.99
C TRP A 12 -29.92 9.17 14.66
N ALA A 13 -29.91 9.63 15.91
CA ALA A 13 -28.69 9.82 16.68
C ALA A 13 -27.92 8.50 16.85
N LEU A 14 -28.63 7.42 17.20
CA LEU A 14 -28.03 6.10 17.32
C LEU A 14 -27.50 5.56 15.98
N ALA A 15 -28.22 5.78 14.89
CA ALA A 15 -27.77 5.39 13.55
C ALA A 15 -26.49 6.13 13.12
N ILE A 16 -26.42 7.44 13.38
CA ILE A 16 -25.23 8.26 13.11
C ILE A 16 -24.06 7.81 13.99
N ILE A 17 -24.28 7.58 15.28
CA ILE A 17 -23.25 7.08 16.20
C ILE A 17 -22.73 5.72 15.74
N HIS A 18 -23.62 4.80 15.34
CA HIS A 18 -23.23 3.49 14.83
C HIS A 18 -22.43 3.58 13.53
N LEU A 19 -22.85 4.45 12.60
CA LEU A 19 -22.11 4.74 11.38
C LEU A 19 -20.73 5.33 11.66
N LEU A 20 -20.63 6.29 12.59
CA LEU A 20 -19.37 6.89 13.04
C LEU A 20 -18.44 5.88 13.72
N LEU A 21 -18.99 4.90 14.43
CA LEU A 21 -18.23 3.79 15.03
C LEU A 21 -17.72 2.78 13.98
N LEU A 22 -18.39 2.67 12.84
CA LEU A 22 -17.99 1.80 11.73
C LEU A 22 -16.93 2.45 10.81
N LEU A 23 -16.83 3.78 10.76
CA LEU A 23 -15.85 4.52 9.97
C LEU A 23 -14.38 4.04 10.07
N PRO A 24 -13.82 3.71 11.25
CA PRO A 24 -12.44 3.20 11.34
C PRO A 24 -12.25 1.82 10.71
N LEU A 25 -13.29 1.01 10.57
CA LEU A 25 -13.21 -0.30 9.90
C LEU A 25 -13.10 -0.20 8.37
N LEU A 26 -13.32 0.99 7.79
CA LEU A 26 -13.07 1.22 6.36
C LEU A 26 -11.58 1.41 6.02
N ARG A 27 -10.68 1.50 7.01
CA ARG A 27 -9.25 1.66 6.74
C ARG A 27 -8.60 0.31 6.51
N SER A 28 -8.18 0.07 5.27
CA SER A 28 -7.28 -1.02 4.92
C SER A 28 -5.84 -0.49 4.86
N SER A 29 -4.89 -1.30 5.33
CA SER A 29 -3.46 -1.03 5.22
C SER A 29 -2.73 -2.30 4.82
N ILE A 30 -1.70 -2.16 4.01
CA ILE A 30 -0.70 -3.20 3.76
C ILE A 30 0.60 -2.79 4.45
N VAL A 31 1.32 -3.76 5.00
CA VAL A 31 2.59 -3.55 5.70
C VAL A 31 3.67 -4.33 4.99
N PHE A 32 4.76 -3.66 4.65
CA PHE A 32 5.95 -4.27 4.07
C PHE A 32 7.10 -4.18 5.07
N GLU A 33 7.88 -5.25 5.15
CA GLU A 33 9.12 -5.25 5.91
C GLU A 33 10.19 -4.44 5.17
N LEU A 34 10.76 -3.44 5.85
CA LEU A 34 11.84 -2.63 5.33
C LEU A 34 13.18 -3.34 5.60
N HIS A 35 13.96 -3.55 4.54
CA HIS A 35 15.27 -4.16 4.58
C HIS A 35 16.37 -3.13 4.29
N GLY A 36 17.60 -3.45 4.68
CA GLY A 36 18.78 -2.61 4.45
C GLY A 36 19.22 -1.82 5.68
N ASP A 37 20.13 -0.87 5.46
CA ASP A 37 20.80 -0.12 6.51
C ASP A 37 21.40 1.18 5.95
N VAL A 38 21.66 2.13 6.85
CA VAL A 38 22.34 3.39 6.50
C VAL A 38 23.83 3.16 6.21
N TYR A 39 24.46 2.21 6.91
CA TYR A 39 25.87 1.88 6.77
C TYR A 39 26.10 0.39 7.15
N PRO A 40 26.86 -0.37 6.33
CA PRO A 40 27.65 0.06 5.18
C PRO A 40 26.91 0.11 3.84
N THR A 41 25.66 -0.37 3.76
CA THR A 41 24.96 -0.57 2.48
C THR A 41 24.45 0.75 1.91
N GLY A 42 23.89 1.61 2.75
CA GLY A 42 23.42 2.94 2.35
C GLY A 42 22.13 2.95 1.53
N LEU A 43 21.29 1.92 1.66
CA LEU A 43 20.01 1.82 0.95
C LEU A 43 18.96 1.08 1.80
N PHE A 44 17.69 1.40 1.54
CA PHE A 44 16.55 0.69 2.10
C PHE A 44 15.60 0.26 0.98
N TYR A 45 15.11 -0.97 1.07
CA TYR A 45 14.20 -1.54 0.08
C TYR A 45 13.10 -2.36 0.73
N VAL A 46 12.03 -2.59 -0.04
CA VAL A 46 10.94 -3.52 0.29
C VAL A 46 10.83 -4.59 -0.79
N THR A 47 10.34 -5.77 -0.44
CA THR A 47 10.00 -6.80 -1.43
C THR A 47 8.50 -6.75 -1.74
N MET A 48 8.16 -6.59 -3.02
CA MET A 48 6.78 -6.58 -3.51
C MET A 48 6.58 -7.64 -4.60
N ASN A 49 5.43 -8.32 -4.57
CA ASN A 49 5.07 -9.30 -5.58
C ASN A 49 4.34 -8.62 -6.76
N ILE A 50 4.89 -8.71 -7.97
CA ILE A 50 4.39 -8.05 -9.18
C ILE A 50 4.23 -9.07 -10.31
N GLY A 51 3.18 -8.92 -11.11
CA GLY A 51 2.85 -9.78 -12.26
C GLY A 51 1.88 -10.92 -11.95
N GLU A 52 1.55 -11.70 -12.97
CA GLU A 52 0.76 -12.95 -12.87
C GLU A 52 1.43 -14.03 -13.74
N PRO A 53 2.05 -15.07 -13.15
CA PRO A 53 2.14 -15.35 -11.72
C PRO A 53 2.97 -14.32 -10.97
N ALA A 54 2.57 -14.06 -9.72
CA ALA A 54 3.21 -13.05 -8.88
C ALA A 54 4.67 -13.42 -8.57
N LYS A 55 5.61 -12.50 -8.82
CA LYS A 55 7.05 -12.68 -8.59
C LYS A 55 7.59 -11.60 -7.66
N PRO A 56 8.53 -11.92 -6.74
CA PRO A 56 9.09 -10.94 -5.81
C PRO A 56 10.12 -10.03 -6.50
N TYR A 57 10.05 -8.73 -6.22
CA TYR A 57 11.02 -7.72 -6.65
C TYR A 57 11.42 -6.82 -5.48
N ASN A 58 12.69 -6.40 -5.42
CA ASN A 58 13.16 -5.43 -4.43
C ASN A 58 13.01 -4.03 -5.00
N LEU A 59 12.31 -3.16 -4.28
CA LEU A 59 12.04 -1.78 -4.67
C LEU A 59 12.65 -0.83 -3.64
N ASP A 60 13.41 0.14 -4.12
CA ASP A 60 13.89 1.25 -3.30
C ASP A 60 12.70 2.12 -2.85
N VAL A 61 12.72 2.56 -1.60
CA VAL A 61 11.68 3.44 -1.05
C VAL A 61 12.04 4.90 -1.31
N ASP A 62 11.50 5.46 -2.39
CA ASP A 62 11.73 6.85 -2.78
C ASP A 62 10.48 7.72 -2.54
N THR A 63 10.44 8.44 -1.42
CA THR A 63 9.37 9.42 -1.15
C THR A 63 9.52 10.73 -1.94
N GLY A 64 10.63 10.90 -2.67
CA GLY A 64 10.94 12.07 -3.48
C GLY A 64 10.34 12.04 -4.89
N SER A 65 9.74 10.93 -5.31
CA SER A 65 9.10 10.80 -6.62
C SER A 65 7.72 10.11 -6.56
N PRO A 66 6.85 10.35 -7.55
CA PRO A 66 5.53 9.72 -7.62
C PRO A 66 5.51 8.44 -8.47
N LEU A 67 6.67 7.97 -8.95
CA LEU A 67 6.76 6.89 -9.93
C LEU A 67 7.38 5.65 -9.29
N THR A 68 6.66 4.52 -9.37
CA THR A 68 7.21 3.19 -9.09
C THR A 68 7.62 2.54 -10.40
N TRP A 69 8.86 2.03 -10.48
CA TRP A 69 9.39 1.42 -11.69
C TRP A 69 10.28 0.21 -11.37
N LEU A 70 10.46 -0.66 -12.37
CA LEU A 70 11.38 -1.81 -12.36
C LEU A 70 12.17 -1.81 -13.66
N GLU A 71 13.42 -2.26 -13.59
CA GLU A 71 14.22 -2.53 -14.78
C GLU A 71 13.61 -3.71 -15.55
N CYS A 72 13.36 -3.53 -16.85
CA CYS A 72 12.77 -4.56 -17.70
C CYS A 72 13.85 -5.36 -18.46
N ASP A 73 13.53 -6.61 -18.80
CA ASP A 73 14.40 -7.46 -19.62
C ASP A 73 14.30 -7.04 -21.10
N ALA A 74 15.02 -5.97 -21.46
CA ALA A 74 15.01 -5.42 -22.81
C ALA A 74 16.16 -5.98 -23.68
N PRO A 75 15.90 -6.53 -24.88
CA PRO A 75 16.91 -7.24 -25.68
C PRO A 75 18.11 -6.39 -26.15
N LEU A 76 17.98 -5.07 -26.16
CA LEU A 76 18.96 -4.14 -26.75
C LEU A 76 19.55 -3.16 -25.73
N GLN A 77 19.23 -3.31 -24.45
CA GLN A 77 19.77 -2.47 -23.38
C GLN A 77 20.57 -3.32 -22.40
N SER A 78 21.67 -2.76 -21.91
CA SER A 78 22.42 -3.38 -20.81
C SER A 78 21.53 -3.36 -19.57
N THR A 79 21.03 -4.51 -19.16
CA THR A 79 20.30 -4.64 -17.89
C THR A 79 21.28 -4.51 -16.73
N HIS A 80 20.95 -3.65 -15.77
CA HIS A 80 21.68 -3.61 -14.52
C HIS A 80 21.44 -4.93 -13.77
N LYS A 81 22.50 -5.64 -13.42
CA LYS A 81 22.38 -6.87 -12.62
C LYS A 81 22.15 -6.51 -11.16
N GLY A 82 20.88 -6.47 -10.77
CA GLY A 82 20.44 -6.31 -9.40
C GLY A 82 20.28 -7.63 -8.64
N PRO A 83 19.83 -7.58 -7.37
CA PRO A 83 19.56 -8.75 -6.53
C PRO A 83 18.28 -9.52 -6.92
N HIS A 84 17.60 -9.14 -8.01
CA HIS A 84 16.43 -9.81 -8.57
C HIS A 84 16.54 -9.87 -10.09
N GLU A 85 15.79 -10.78 -10.70
CA GLU A 85 15.68 -10.84 -12.16
C GLU A 85 15.04 -9.57 -12.73
N ALA A 86 15.35 -9.25 -13.98
CA ALA A 86 14.68 -8.16 -14.69
C ALA A 86 13.20 -8.48 -14.90
N TYR A 87 12.36 -7.46 -14.85
CA TYR A 87 10.92 -7.63 -15.07
C TYR A 87 10.63 -8.04 -16.52
N ARG A 88 9.78 -9.05 -16.69
CA ARG A 88 9.29 -9.53 -17.98
C ARG A 88 7.78 -9.27 -18.04
N PRO A 89 7.36 -8.18 -18.72
CA PRO A 89 5.95 -7.82 -18.87
C PRO A 89 5.13 -8.89 -19.59
#